data_AF-A0A1M6K231-F1
#
_entry.id   AF-A0A1M6K231-F1
#
_cell.length_a   1.000
_cell.length_b   1.000
_cell.length_c   1.000
_cell.angle_alpha   90.00
_cell.angle_beta   90.00
_cell.angle_gamma   90.00
#
_symmetry.space_group_name_H-M   'P 1'
#
loop_
_entity.id
_entity.type
_entity.pdbx_description
1 polymer ?
#
loop_
_entity_poly.entity_id
_entity_poly.type
_entity_poly.pdbx_seq_one_letter_code
_entity_poly.pdbx_strand_id
1 'polypeptide(L)'
;MKFYEFNDFEYYALIIANDEENAMLGYEEIVADLEEDEKELSPDVIDYNEALERYKKGNIEGCETEEDKINDFNENVDNFSRYVSSWKEPWTVLLIDGSLI
;
A
#
# COMPACT_ATOMS: atom_id res chain seq x y z
N MET A 1 7.96 -8.66 -4.88
CA MET A 1 7.69 -7.40 -4.16
C MET A 1 7.67 -6.25 -5.16
N LYS A 2 6.56 -5.54 -5.20
CA LYS A 2 6.31 -4.30 -5.93
C LYS A 2 5.40 -3.41 -5.07
N PHE A 3 5.39 -2.12 -5.36
CA PHE A 3 4.49 -1.15 -4.75
C PHE A 3 3.39 -0.81 -5.74
N TYR A 4 2.15 -0.85 -5.27
CA TYR A 4 0.94 -0.61 -6.06
C TYR A 4 0.23 0.61 -5.49
N GLU A 5 -0.01 1.59 -6.34
CA GLU A 5 -0.73 2.81 -6.02
C GLU A 5 -2.15 2.73 -6.61
N PHE A 6 -3.14 2.76 -5.73
CA PHE A 6 -4.56 2.74 -6.05
C PHE A 6 -5.07 4.18 -6.03
N ASN A 7 -4.74 4.94 -7.07
CA ASN A 7 -5.10 6.35 -7.22
C ASN A 7 -6.46 6.58 -7.88
N ASP A 8 -6.88 5.67 -8.76
CA ASP A 8 -8.12 5.75 -9.54
C ASP A 8 -9.28 4.91 -8.94
N PHE A 9 -9.15 4.53 -7.67
CA PHE A 9 -10.13 3.75 -6.91
C PHE A 9 -10.87 4.62 -5.87
N GLU A 10 -11.96 4.12 -5.28
CA GLU A 10 -12.78 4.86 -4.30
C GLU A 10 -11.95 5.56 -3.22
N TYR A 11 -11.00 4.82 -2.62
CA TYR A 11 -10.03 5.37 -1.68
C TYR A 11 -8.61 5.23 -2.20
N TYR A 12 -7.80 6.24 -1.92
CA TYR A 12 -6.37 6.14 -2.18
C TYR A 12 -5.75 5.07 -1.29
N ALA A 13 -4.97 4.17 -1.88
CA ALA A 13 -4.14 3.24 -1.13
C ALA A 13 -2.74 3.04 -1.75
N LEU A 14 -1.76 2.80 -0.88
CA LEU A 14 -0.43 2.33 -1.25
C LEU A 14 -0.22 0.95 -0.64
N ILE A 15 -0.04 -0.06 -1.47
CA ILE A 15 0.04 -1.47 -1.06
C ILE A 15 1.32 -2.09 -1.58
N ILE A 16 2.03 -2.82 -0.72
CA ILE A 16 3.16 -3.67 -1.14
C ILE A 16 2.67 -5.10 -1.31
N ALA A 17 2.97 -5.72 -2.46
CA ALA A 17 2.56 -7.10 -2.75
C ALA A 17 3.54 -7.80 -3.71
N ASN A 18 3.36 -9.11 -3.92
CA ASN A 18 4.20 -9.87 -4.87
C ASN A 18 3.78 -9.68 -6.33
N ASP A 19 2.50 -9.54 -6.57
CA ASP A 19 1.84 -9.40 -7.86
C ASP A 19 0.55 -8.57 -7.68
N GLU A 20 -0.07 -8.21 -8.79
CA GLU A 20 -1.25 -7.32 -8.83
C GLU A 20 -2.47 -7.99 -8.21
N GLU A 21 -2.65 -9.30 -8.43
CA GLU A 21 -3.74 -10.08 -7.84
C GLU A 21 -3.75 -9.97 -6.32
N ASN A 22 -2.59 -10.15 -5.69
CA ASN A 22 -2.46 -9.99 -4.24
C ASN A 22 -2.63 -8.53 -3.79
N ALA A 23 -2.23 -7.54 -4.59
CA ALA A 23 -2.48 -6.14 -4.26
C ALA A 23 -3.97 -5.81 -4.27
N MET A 24 -4.70 -6.28 -5.30
CA MET A 24 -6.15 -6.13 -5.42
C MET A 24 -6.88 -6.79 -4.26
N LEU A 25 -6.48 -8.01 -3.88
CA LEU A 25 -7.03 -8.69 -2.70
C LEU A 25 -6.80 -7.89 -1.42
N GLY A 26 -5.60 -7.34 -1.23
CA GLY A 26 -5.30 -6.50 -0.06
C GLY A 26 -6.12 -5.22 -0.02
N TYR A 27 -6.41 -4.63 -1.19
CA TYR A 27 -7.31 -3.49 -1.28
C TYR A 27 -8.74 -3.87 -0.89
N GLU A 28 -9.28 -4.94 -1.47
CA GLU A 28 -10.66 -5.39 -1.21
C GLU A 28 -10.86 -5.82 0.25
N GLU A 29 -9.87 -6.47 0.87
CA GLU A 29 -9.99 -6.97 2.25
C GLU A 29 -9.85 -5.87 3.33
N ILE A 30 -9.08 -4.80 3.08
CA ILE A 30 -8.70 -3.82 4.12
C ILE A 30 -9.17 -2.40 3.82
N VAL A 31 -9.26 -2.02 2.54
CA VAL A 31 -9.52 -0.65 2.12
C VAL A 31 -11.01 -0.47 1.82
N ALA A 32 -11.50 -1.09 0.76
CA ALA A 32 -12.90 -1.01 0.35
C ALA A 32 -13.29 -2.13 -0.62
N ASP A 33 -14.58 -2.48 -0.61
CA ASP A 33 -15.16 -3.40 -1.59
C ASP A 33 -15.04 -2.81 -3.00
N LEU A 34 -14.60 -3.60 -3.98
CA LEU A 34 -14.47 -3.14 -5.36
C LEU A 34 -15.82 -3.22 -6.11
N GLU A 35 -16.25 -2.09 -6.68
CA GLU A 35 -17.41 -2.05 -7.59
C GLU A 35 -17.12 -2.80 -8.92
N GLU A 36 -18.15 -3.05 -9.74
CA GLU A 36 -18.00 -3.82 -10.99
C GLU A 36 -17.06 -3.14 -12.00
N ASP A 37 -17.06 -1.81 -12.07
CA ASP A 37 -16.19 -1.02 -12.92
C ASP A 37 -14.76 -0.91 -12.36
N GLU A 38 -14.58 -0.89 -11.04
CA GLU A 38 -13.27 -0.89 -10.39
C GLU A 38 -12.51 -2.21 -10.56
N LYS A 39 -13.22 -3.33 -10.73
CA LYS A 39 -12.61 -4.66 -11.00
C LYS A 39 -11.90 -4.73 -12.36
N GLU A 40 -12.20 -3.80 -13.26
CA GLU A 40 -11.49 -3.69 -14.55
C GLU A 40 -10.29 -2.72 -14.48
N LEU A 41 -10.12 -1.99 -13.37
CA LEU A 41 -8.98 -1.11 -13.16
C LEU A 41 -7.74 -1.90 -12.72
N SER A 42 -6.58 -1.34 -13.02
CA SER A 42 -5.29 -1.84 -12.55
C SER A 42 -4.57 -0.73 -11.78
N PRO A 43 -4.05 -1.01 -10.57
CA PRO A 43 -3.26 -0.03 -9.82
C PRO A 43 -1.92 0.25 -10.52
N ASP A 44 -1.41 1.46 -10.33
CA ASP A 44 -0.12 1.86 -10.87
C ASP A 44 1.02 1.16 -10.14
N VAL A 45 1.98 0.59 -10.87
CA VAL A 45 3.21 0.03 -10.29
C VAL A 45 4.26 1.12 -10.19
N ILE A 46 4.64 1.47 -8.96
CA ILE A 46 5.62 2.51 -8.68
C ILE A 46 6.90 1.94 -8.06
N ASP A 47 7.99 2.70 -8.13
CA ASP A 47 9.24 2.30 -7.51
C ASP A 47 9.28 2.60 -6.00
N TYR A 48 10.33 2.10 -5.34
CA TYR A 48 10.51 2.26 -3.90
C TYR A 48 10.60 3.75 -3.46
N ASN A 49 11.31 4.59 -4.23
CA ASN A 49 11.49 5.99 -3.88
C ASN A 49 10.18 6.75 -4.05
N GLU A 50 9.44 6.46 -5.12
CA GLU A 50 8.11 7.02 -5.34
C GLU A 50 7.16 6.62 -4.20
N ALA A 51 7.12 5.34 -3.82
CA ALA A 51 6.32 4.85 -2.70
C ALA A 51 6.69 5.54 -1.38
N LEU A 52 7.98 5.70 -1.10
CA LEU A 52 8.45 6.43 0.09
C LEU A 52 8.01 7.90 0.06
N GLU A 53 8.11 8.58 -1.08
CA GLU A 53 7.65 9.97 -1.21
C GLU A 53 6.13 10.11 -1.02
N ARG A 54 5.33 9.13 -1.47
CA ARG A 54 3.88 9.10 -1.16
C ARG A 54 3.63 8.89 0.33
N TYR A 55 4.30 7.91 0.93
CA TYR A 55 4.19 7.59 2.36
C TYR A 55 4.52 8.79 3.25
N LYS A 56 5.60 9.51 2.94
CA LYS A 56 6.02 10.71 3.69
C LYS A 56 5.00 11.84 3.65
N LYS A 57 4.23 11.96 2.55
CA LYS A 57 3.16 12.96 2.41
C LYS A 57 1.89 12.57 3.16
N GLY A 58 1.62 11.27 3.33
CA GLY A 58 0.48 10.77 4.09
C GLY A 58 0.54 11.13 5.58
N ASN A 59 -0.61 11.19 6.24
CA ASN A 59 -0.67 11.36 7.69
C ASN A 59 -0.57 9.98 8.37
N ILE A 60 0.61 9.66 8.91
CA ILE A 60 0.92 8.34 9.48
C ILE A 60 0.80 8.41 11.01
N GLU A 61 -0.09 7.63 11.59
CA GLU A 61 -0.26 7.56 13.05
C GLU A 61 1.06 7.14 13.72
N GLY A 62 1.44 7.82 14.80
CA GLY A 62 2.67 7.53 15.53
C GLY A 62 3.96 8.09 14.92
N CYS A 63 3.91 8.71 13.72
CA CYS A 63 5.05 9.38 13.12
C CYS A 63 4.95 10.91 13.25
N GLU A 64 5.85 11.54 13.99
CA GLU A 64 5.87 12.99 14.18
C GLU A 64 6.81 13.70 13.21
N THR A 65 7.86 13.02 12.77
CA THR A 65 8.91 13.55 11.90
C THR A 65 9.01 12.79 10.58
N GLU A 66 9.70 13.38 9.60
CA GLU A 66 10.01 12.68 8.35
C GLU A 66 10.91 11.45 8.60
N GLU A 67 11.81 11.52 9.58
CA GLU A 67 12.68 10.41 9.97
C GLU A 67 11.86 9.24 10.54
N ASP A 68 10.85 9.51 11.36
CA ASP A 68 9.93 8.48 11.86
C ASP A 68 9.24 7.76 10.71
N LYS A 69 8.72 8.51 9.72
CA LYS A 69 8.06 7.93 8.55
C LYS A 69 9.00 7.08 7.69
N ILE A 70 10.25 7.52 7.51
CA ILE A 70 11.25 6.75 6.76
C ILE A 70 11.56 5.43 7.50
N ASN A 71 11.73 5.48 8.81
CA ASN A 71 12.02 4.30 9.62
C ASN A 71 10.84 3.31 9.60
N ASP A 72 9.63 3.82 9.81
CA ASP A 72 8.40 3.03 9.82
C ASP A 72 8.10 2.40 8.45
N PHE A 73 8.26 3.15 7.35
CA PHE A 73 8.13 2.59 6.00
C PHE A 73 9.12 1.45 5.74
N ASN A 74 10.38 1.64 6.13
CA ASN A 74 11.41 0.61 6.00
C ASN A 74 11.10 -0.63 6.83
N GLU A 75 10.61 -0.44 8.05
CA GLU A 75 10.20 -1.55 8.91
C GLU A 75 9.06 -2.36 8.28
N ASN A 76 8.06 -1.68 7.69
CA ASN A 76 6.98 -2.34 6.97
C ASN A 76 7.48 -3.14 5.75
N VAL A 77 8.38 -2.57 4.94
CA VAL A 77 8.99 -3.26 3.78
C VAL A 77 9.81 -4.48 4.22
N ASP A 78 10.60 -4.36 5.28
CA ASP A 78 11.37 -5.46 5.85
C ASP A 78 10.47 -6.55 6.41
N ASN A 79 9.40 -6.17 7.11
CA ASN A 79 8.43 -7.09 7.67
C ASN A 79 7.68 -7.84 6.56
N PHE A 80 7.22 -7.15 5.52
CA PHE A 80 6.64 -7.80 4.34
C PHE A 80 7.59 -8.83 3.73
N SER A 81 8.86 -8.44 3.52
CA SER A 81 9.88 -9.34 2.97
C SER A 81 10.07 -10.60 3.82
N ARG A 82 10.02 -10.48 5.16
CA ARG A 82 10.04 -11.62 6.08
C ARG A 82 8.76 -12.45 6.01
N TYR A 83 7.58 -11.84 5.97
CA TYR A 83 6.30 -12.55 5.95
C TYR A 83 6.10 -13.36 4.67
N VAL A 84 6.42 -12.79 3.51
CA VAL A 84 6.40 -13.49 2.22
C VAL A 84 7.32 -14.70 2.24
N SER A 85 8.53 -14.58 2.82
CA SER A 85 9.45 -15.71 2.96
C SER A 85 8.89 -16.85 3.83
N SER A 86 7.88 -16.54 4.65
CA SER A 86 7.18 -17.49 5.54
C SER A 86 5.79 -17.93 5.06
N TRP A 87 5.37 -17.51 3.85
CA TRP A 87 4.06 -17.82 3.23
C TRP A 87 2.83 -17.39 4.05
N LYS A 88 2.95 -16.33 4.86
CA LYS A 88 1.88 -15.95 5.81
C LYS A 88 0.86 -14.97 5.24
N GLU A 89 1.29 -13.91 4.56
CA GLU A 89 0.42 -12.90 3.92
C GLU A 89 1.10 -12.38 2.64
N PRO A 90 0.38 -12.28 1.50
CA PRO A 90 1.00 -11.94 0.22
C PRO A 90 0.98 -10.44 -0.10
N TRP A 91 0.44 -9.60 0.79
CA TRP A 91 0.37 -8.14 0.68
C TRP A 91 0.52 -7.44 2.05
N THR A 92 0.78 -6.13 2.05
CA THR A 92 0.70 -5.25 3.23
C THR A 92 0.24 -3.86 2.78
N VAL A 93 -0.79 -3.32 3.43
CA VAL A 93 -1.27 -1.95 3.17
C VAL A 93 -0.39 -0.98 3.95
N LEU A 94 0.26 -0.06 3.24
CA LEU A 94 1.18 0.92 3.83
C LEU A 94 0.41 2.20 4.19
N LEU A 95 -0.39 2.71 3.26
CA LEU A 95 -1.11 3.97 3.43
C LEU A 95 -2.51 3.83 2.88
N ILE A 96 -3.48 4.35 3.62
CA ILE A 96 -4.85 4.58 3.17
C ILE A 96 -5.12 6.06 3.39
N ASP A 97 -5.59 6.76 2.36
CA ASP A 97 -6.09 8.13 2.52
C ASP A 97 -7.55 8.21 2.10
N GLY A 98 -8.41 8.19 3.11
CA GLY A 98 -9.85 8.35 2.97
C GLY A 98 -10.33 9.79 3.00
N SER A 99 -9.45 10.79 2.94
CA SER A 99 -9.84 12.21 2.97
C SER A 99 -10.45 12.74 1.67
N LEU A 100 -10.65 11.88 0.67
CA LEU A 100 -11.43 12.14 -0.54
C LEU A 100 -12.95 12.05 -0.29
N ILE A 101 -13.45 12.68 0.77
CA ILE A 101 -14.90 12.94 0.97
C ILE A 101 -15.15 14.44 1.07
#